data_AF-Q2VB17-F1
#
_entry.id   AF-Q2VB17-F1
#
_cell.length_a   1.000
_cell.length_b   1.000
_cell.length_c   1.000
_cell.angle_alpha   90.00
_cell.angle_beta   90.00
_cell.angle_gamma   90.00
#
_symmetry.space_group_name_H-M   'P 1'
#
loop_
_entity.id
_entity.type
_entity.pdbx_description
1 polymer ?
#
loop_
_entity_poly.entity_id
_entity_poly.type
_entity_poly.pdbx_seq_one_letter_code
_entity_poly.pdbx_strand_id
1 'polypeptide(L)'
;KNMISGAAQADVALLMVPADGNFTTAIQKGDHKAGEIQGQTRQHARLLNLLGVKQLVVGVNKMDSDPAGPYKKERYDEIAAEMKDMLVKTGWKKDFVEGSVPVIPISGWMGDNLLKKSEKMTWWNGQKVKSLSGKDIMIVTLLNALNDFAELPPRKSTAAMRVPISGI
;
A
#
# COMPACT_ATOMS: atom_id res chain seq x y z
N LYS A 1 -0.11 -6.04 -18.15
CA LYS A 1 -1.30 -5.72 -18.97
C LYS A 1 -2.58 -5.68 -18.13
N ASN A 2 -2.89 -6.73 -17.36
CA ASN A 2 -4.15 -6.81 -16.59
C ASN A 2 -4.22 -5.89 -15.36
N MET A 3 -3.07 -5.47 -14.79
CA MET A 3 -3.04 -4.56 -13.64
C MET A 3 -3.53 -3.14 -14.00
N ILE A 4 -3.29 -2.67 -15.23
CA ILE A 4 -3.65 -1.31 -15.66
C ILE A 4 -5.16 -1.15 -15.76
N SER A 5 -5.86 -2.13 -16.36
CA SER A 5 -7.33 -2.09 -16.49
C SER A 5 -8.03 -2.14 -15.12
N GLY A 6 -7.51 -2.94 -14.19
CA GLY A 6 -8.04 -2.99 -12.82
C GLY A 6 -7.78 -1.69 -12.05
N ALA A 7 -6.57 -1.16 -12.12
CA ALA A 7 -6.20 0.08 -11.42
C ALA A 7 -6.93 1.31 -11.97
N ALA A 8 -7.31 1.33 -13.25
CA ALA A 8 -8.04 2.44 -13.87
C ALA A 8 -9.47 2.63 -13.30
N GLN A 9 -10.02 1.61 -12.65
CA GLN A 9 -11.35 1.63 -12.04
C GLN A 9 -11.27 1.59 -10.49
N ALA A 10 -10.07 1.54 -9.92
CA ALA A 10 -9.89 1.38 -8.49
C ALA A 10 -9.99 2.72 -7.76
N ASP A 11 -10.86 2.77 -6.74
CA ASP A 11 -11.01 3.93 -5.86
C ASP A 11 -9.98 3.92 -4.71
N VAL A 12 -9.55 2.72 -4.33
CA VAL A 12 -8.62 2.42 -3.24
C VAL A 12 -7.63 1.36 -3.72
N ALA A 13 -6.36 1.47 -3.31
CA ALA A 13 -5.35 0.47 -3.60
C ALA A 13 -4.66 -0.04 -2.34
N LEU A 14 -4.49 -1.37 -2.27
CA LEU A 14 -3.61 -2.04 -1.32
C LEU A 14 -2.31 -2.42 -2.03
N LEU A 15 -1.23 -1.73 -1.69
CA LEU A 15 0.11 -2.01 -2.20
C LEU A 15 0.84 -2.95 -1.25
N MET A 16 1.03 -4.20 -1.69
CA MET A 16 1.68 -5.23 -0.90
C MET A 16 3.19 -5.20 -1.12
N VAL A 17 3.95 -5.32 -0.03
CA VAL A 17 5.41 -5.41 -0.04
C VAL A 17 5.87 -6.55 0.88
N PRO A 18 6.79 -7.42 0.46
CA PRO A 18 7.28 -8.49 1.32
C PRO A 18 8.30 -7.98 2.34
N ALA A 19 8.27 -8.53 3.55
CA ALA A 19 9.27 -8.26 4.59
C ALA A 19 10.52 -9.15 4.47
N ASP A 20 10.43 -10.22 3.69
CA ASP A 20 11.51 -11.17 3.45
C ASP A 20 12.64 -10.57 2.57
N GLY A 21 13.60 -11.42 2.18
CA GLY A 21 14.73 -11.02 1.33
C GLY A 21 14.34 -10.48 -0.06
N ASN A 22 13.09 -10.64 -0.50
CA ASN A 22 12.62 -10.10 -1.78
C ASN A 22 12.21 -8.62 -1.69
N PHE A 23 12.34 -7.99 -0.53
CA PHE A 23 12.00 -6.58 -0.37
C PHE A 23 12.76 -5.68 -1.36
N THR A 24 14.08 -5.82 -1.44
CA THR A 24 14.96 -4.97 -2.26
C THR A 24 14.66 -5.13 -3.75
N THR A 25 14.40 -6.36 -4.21
CA THR A 25 14.03 -6.65 -5.60
C THR A 25 12.65 -6.09 -5.94
N ALA A 26 11.70 -6.08 -4.98
CA ALA A 26 10.36 -5.55 -5.18
C ALA A 26 10.35 -4.02 -5.42
N ILE A 27 11.28 -3.28 -4.81
CA ILE A 27 11.36 -1.81 -4.90
C ILE A 27 12.48 -1.28 -5.82
N GLN A 28 13.25 -2.18 -6.43
CA GLN A 28 14.43 -1.85 -7.24
C GLN A 28 14.13 -0.77 -8.30
N LYS A 29 15.09 0.17 -8.46
CA LYS A 29 15.07 1.15 -9.55
C LYS A 29 15.36 0.40 -10.86
N GLY A 30 14.53 0.56 -11.87
CA GLY A 30 14.88 0.05 -13.19
C GLY A 30 15.87 0.99 -13.88
N ASP A 31 16.90 0.42 -14.50
CA ASP A 31 17.78 1.12 -15.43
C ASP A 31 17.86 0.32 -16.73
N HIS A 32 17.16 0.83 -17.75
CA HIS A 32 17.09 0.20 -19.06
C HIS A 32 18.44 0.19 -19.78
N LYS A 33 19.38 1.07 -19.39
CA LYS A 33 20.74 1.12 -19.96
C LYS A 33 21.66 0.09 -19.31
N ALA A 34 21.46 -0.21 -18.02
CA ALA A 34 22.20 -1.22 -17.28
C ALA A 34 21.56 -2.62 -17.34
N GLY A 35 20.40 -2.76 -17.99
CA GLY A 35 19.65 -4.03 -18.03
C GLY A 35 18.92 -4.36 -16.73
N GLU A 36 18.81 -3.41 -15.80
CA GLU A 36 18.15 -3.60 -14.51
C GLU A 36 16.63 -3.51 -14.65
N ILE A 37 15.95 -4.60 -14.32
CA ILE A 37 14.49 -4.68 -14.37
C ILE A 37 13.91 -3.92 -13.17
N GLN A 38 12.94 -3.04 -13.45
CA GLN A 38 12.25 -2.29 -12.40
C GLN A 38 11.43 -3.23 -11.50
N GLY A 39 11.55 -3.05 -10.18
CA GLY A 39 10.75 -3.78 -9.20
C GLY A 39 9.25 -3.55 -9.38
N GLN A 40 8.46 -4.62 -9.23
CA GLN A 40 7.01 -4.58 -9.49
C GLN A 40 6.27 -3.65 -8.52
N THR A 41 6.63 -3.63 -7.24
CA THR A 41 6.00 -2.74 -6.25
C THR A 41 6.23 -1.27 -6.61
N ARG A 42 7.42 -0.93 -7.10
CA ARG A 42 7.73 0.41 -7.60
C ARG A 42 6.94 0.77 -8.86
N GLN A 43 6.83 -0.16 -9.80
CA GLN A 43 6.05 0.05 -11.02
C GLN A 43 4.58 0.27 -10.69
N HIS A 44 4.00 -0.56 -9.81
CA HIS A 44 2.62 -0.43 -9.36
C HIS A 44 2.38 0.89 -8.62
N ALA A 45 3.27 1.29 -7.71
CA ALA A 45 3.17 2.57 -7.02
C ALA A 45 3.11 3.77 -7.98
N ARG A 46 3.94 3.75 -9.03
CA ARG A 46 3.93 4.79 -10.07
C ARG A 46 2.63 4.77 -10.88
N LEU A 47 2.17 3.59 -11.29
CA LEU A 47 0.94 3.44 -12.08
C LEU A 47 -0.30 3.90 -11.30
N LEU A 48 -0.41 3.53 -10.02
CA LEU A 48 -1.51 3.94 -9.15
C LEU A 48 -1.60 5.47 -9.04
N ASN A 49 -0.47 6.15 -8.90
CA ASN A 49 -0.42 7.62 -8.88
C ASN A 49 -0.87 8.23 -10.22
N LEU A 50 -0.37 7.71 -11.34
CA LEU A 50 -0.73 8.18 -12.68
C LEU A 50 -2.20 7.95 -13.04
N LEU A 51 -2.79 6.86 -12.54
CA LEU A 51 -4.20 6.53 -12.73
C LEU A 51 -5.13 7.30 -11.76
N GLY A 52 -4.56 8.11 -10.88
CA GLY A 52 -5.32 9.02 -10.01
C GLY A 52 -5.94 8.36 -8.79
N VAL A 53 -5.40 7.22 -8.33
CA VAL A 53 -5.82 6.60 -7.06
C VAL A 53 -5.43 7.51 -5.91
N LYS A 54 -6.42 7.95 -5.13
CA LYS A 54 -6.22 8.92 -4.03
C LYS A 54 -6.17 8.29 -2.65
N GLN A 55 -6.40 6.99 -2.56
CA GLN A 55 -6.47 6.25 -1.30
C GLN A 55 -5.56 5.04 -1.42
N LEU A 56 -4.44 5.07 -0.69
CA LEU A 56 -3.39 4.07 -0.78
C LEU A 56 -3.11 3.51 0.60
N VAL A 57 -3.14 2.18 0.72
CA VAL A 57 -2.73 1.43 1.90
C VAL A 57 -1.50 0.60 1.53
N VAL A 58 -0.47 0.60 2.37
CA VAL A 58 0.69 -0.27 2.21
C VAL A 58 0.60 -1.42 3.21
N GLY A 59 0.68 -2.66 2.71
CA GLY A 59 0.74 -3.86 3.54
C GLY A 59 2.15 -4.45 3.52
N VAL A 60 2.86 -4.38 4.65
CA VAL A 60 4.15 -5.06 4.84
C VAL A 60 3.86 -6.51 5.22
N ASN A 61 3.86 -7.39 4.21
CA ASN A 61 3.44 -8.79 4.32
C ASN A 61 4.61 -9.71 4.66
N LYS A 62 4.30 -10.94 5.08
CA LYS A 62 5.26 -11.99 5.46
C LYS A 62 6.11 -11.63 6.67
N MET A 63 5.56 -10.88 7.64
CA MET A 63 6.26 -10.57 8.89
C MET A 63 6.67 -11.82 9.67
N ASP A 64 6.04 -12.96 9.43
CA ASP A 64 6.39 -14.28 9.99
C ASP A 64 7.67 -14.91 9.38
N SER A 65 8.11 -14.44 8.22
CA SER A 65 9.15 -15.09 7.40
C SER A 65 10.42 -14.23 7.24
N ASP A 66 10.63 -13.25 8.11
CA ASP A 66 11.84 -12.41 8.09
C ASP A 66 13.10 -13.26 8.38
N PRO A 67 14.13 -13.25 7.50
CA PRO A 67 15.39 -13.95 7.72
C PRO A 67 16.11 -13.58 9.03
N ALA A 68 15.94 -12.34 9.51
CA ALA A 68 16.53 -11.91 10.77
C ALA A 68 15.78 -12.47 11.99
N GLY A 69 14.55 -12.95 11.83
CA GLY A 69 13.68 -13.49 12.87
C GLY A 69 12.25 -12.95 12.75
N PRO A 70 11.23 -13.75 13.09
CA PRO A 70 9.84 -13.39 12.80
C PRO A 70 9.36 -12.19 13.64
N TYR A 71 8.50 -11.36 13.04
CA TYR A 71 7.78 -10.25 13.65
C TYR A 71 8.65 -9.13 14.25
N LYS A 72 9.87 -8.94 13.74
CA LYS A 72 10.79 -7.90 14.21
C LYS A 72 10.32 -6.49 13.86
N LYS A 73 10.39 -5.59 14.84
CA LYS A 73 10.02 -4.19 14.68
C LYS A 73 11.02 -3.45 13.78
N GLU A 74 12.31 -3.72 13.98
CA GLU A 74 13.40 -3.04 13.27
C GLU A 74 13.28 -3.25 11.77
N ARG A 75 12.92 -4.47 11.35
CA ARG A 75 12.69 -4.80 9.95
C ARG A 75 11.48 -4.07 9.38
N TYR A 76 10.39 -4.00 10.12
CA TYR A 76 9.22 -3.22 9.73
C TYR A 76 9.56 -1.73 9.59
N ASP A 77 10.27 -1.15 10.55
CA ASP A 77 10.63 0.27 10.56
C ASP A 77 11.51 0.63 9.35
N GLU A 78 12.48 -0.23 9.01
CA GLU A 78 13.31 -0.11 7.79
C GLU A 78 12.44 -0.09 6.53
N ILE A 79 11.60 -1.11 6.35
CA ILE A 79 10.73 -1.25 5.18
C ILE A 79 9.75 -0.09 5.09
N ALA A 80 9.13 0.31 6.20
CA ALA A 80 8.15 1.39 6.22
C ALA A 80 8.79 2.73 5.82
N ALA A 81 10.00 3.02 6.30
CA ALA A 81 10.74 4.21 5.92
C ALA A 81 11.10 4.20 4.43
N GLU A 82 11.66 3.10 3.94
CA GLU A 82 12.07 3.00 2.54
C GLU A 82 10.87 2.98 1.58
N MET A 83 9.75 2.38 1.98
CA MET A 83 8.49 2.46 1.21
C MET A 83 7.97 3.89 1.10
N LYS A 84 8.00 4.67 2.19
CA LYS A 84 7.58 6.08 2.16
C LYS A 84 8.48 6.90 1.22
N ASP A 85 9.78 6.73 1.31
CA ASP A 85 10.74 7.40 0.42
C ASP A 85 10.56 6.97 -1.05
N MET A 86 10.33 5.68 -1.31
CA MET A 86 10.04 5.16 -2.64
C MET A 86 8.75 5.75 -3.22
N LEU A 87 7.69 5.89 -2.43
CA LEU A 87 6.44 6.54 -2.85
C LEU A 87 6.69 8.00 -3.26
N VAL A 88 7.41 8.77 -2.45
CA VAL A 88 7.76 10.16 -2.80
C VAL A 88 8.58 10.20 -4.10
N LYS A 89 9.58 9.33 -4.25
CA LYS A 89 10.40 9.22 -5.46
C LYS A 89 9.64 8.77 -6.71
N THR A 90 8.49 8.12 -6.56
CA THR A 90 7.61 7.71 -7.67
C THR A 90 6.54 8.75 -8.00
N GLY A 91 6.56 9.91 -7.32
CA GLY A 91 5.75 11.08 -7.63
C GLY A 91 4.57 11.30 -6.70
N TRP A 92 4.45 10.54 -5.61
CA TRP A 92 3.44 10.81 -4.59
C TRP A 92 3.82 12.05 -3.77
N LYS A 93 2.83 12.87 -3.39
CA LYS A 93 3.08 14.06 -2.56
C LYS A 93 3.56 13.63 -1.18
N LYS A 94 4.62 14.26 -0.68
CA LYS A 94 5.21 13.95 0.65
C LYS A 94 4.18 14.04 1.77
N ASP A 95 3.40 15.12 1.82
CA ASP A 95 2.37 15.32 2.85
C ASP A 95 1.30 14.23 2.83
N PHE A 96 0.95 13.74 1.63
CA PHE A 96 0.01 12.63 1.49
C PHE A 96 0.61 11.32 2.01
N VAL A 97 1.87 11.02 1.67
CA VAL A 97 2.56 9.80 2.12
C VAL A 97 2.75 9.78 3.64
N GLU A 98 3.09 10.91 4.25
CA GLU A 98 3.31 10.99 5.70
C GLU A 98 2.00 11.02 6.49
N GLY A 99 0.98 11.74 6.00
CA GLY A 99 -0.27 11.96 6.72
C GLY A 99 -1.39 10.97 6.41
N SER A 100 -1.45 10.43 5.20
CA SER A 100 -2.64 9.73 4.68
C SER A 100 -2.37 8.33 4.14
N VAL A 101 -1.13 7.82 4.18
CA VAL A 101 -0.82 6.44 3.75
C VAL A 101 -0.56 5.56 4.97
N PRO A 102 -1.51 4.70 5.36
CA PRO A 102 -1.26 3.69 6.39
C PRO A 102 -0.31 2.61 5.87
N VAL A 103 0.69 2.25 6.68
CA VAL A 103 1.69 1.21 6.43
C VAL A 103 1.54 0.15 7.52
N ILE A 104 0.91 -0.97 7.19
CA ILE A 104 0.44 -1.95 8.17
C ILE A 104 1.32 -3.21 8.10
N PRO A 105 1.92 -3.67 9.21
CA PRO A 105 2.61 -4.96 9.25
C PRO A 105 1.57 -6.09 9.32
N ILE A 106 1.65 -7.06 8.41
CA ILE A 106 0.71 -8.18 8.33
C ILE A 106 1.43 -9.51 8.04
N SER A 107 0.78 -10.61 8.40
CA SER A 107 1.09 -11.93 7.82
C SER A 107 -0.17 -12.47 7.17
N GLY A 108 -0.17 -12.51 5.84
CA GLY A 108 -1.25 -13.13 5.08
C GLY A 108 -1.40 -14.63 5.36
N TRP A 109 -0.29 -15.31 5.69
CA TRP A 109 -0.28 -16.75 5.94
C TRP A 109 -0.81 -17.10 7.34
N MET A 110 -0.33 -16.39 8.36
CA MET A 110 -0.73 -16.63 9.76
C MET A 110 -2.01 -15.89 10.16
N GLY A 111 -2.50 -14.98 9.32
CA GLY A 111 -3.69 -14.16 9.58
C GLY A 111 -3.45 -12.95 10.50
N ASP A 112 -2.20 -12.65 10.83
CA ASP A 112 -1.82 -11.57 11.74
C ASP A 112 -2.16 -10.19 11.17
N ASN A 113 -2.83 -9.36 11.98
CA ASN A 113 -3.26 -7.99 11.64
C ASN A 113 -4.20 -7.87 10.43
N LEU A 114 -4.80 -8.97 9.95
CA LEU A 114 -5.81 -8.91 8.89
C LEU A 114 -7.17 -8.45 9.43
N LEU A 115 -7.74 -9.24 10.35
CA LEU A 115 -9.05 -8.98 10.97
C LEU A 115 -8.93 -8.58 12.44
N LYS A 116 -7.93 -9.14 13.13
CA LYS A 116 -7.67 -8.92 14.56
C LYS A 116 -6.21 -8.51 14.75
N LYS A 117 -5.95 -7.73 15.80
CA LYS A 117 -4.59 -7.38 16.20
C LYS A 117 -3.81 -8.65 16.53
N SER A 118 -2.58 -8.74 16.04
CA SER A 118 -1.67 -9.83 16.34
C SER A 118 -1.15 -9.75 17.76
N GLU A 119 -1.06 -10.89 18.43
CA GLU A 119 -0.41 -11.03 19.74
C GLU A 119 1.12 -11.11 19.62
N LYS A 120 1.64 -11.41 18.42
CA LYS A 120 3.09 -11.56 18.17
C LYS A 120 3.78 -10.24 17.87
N MET A 121 3.04 -9.27 17.34
CA MET A 121 3.51 -7.91 17.08
C MET A 121 3.03 -6.95 18.18
N THR A 122 3.41 -7.19 19.43
CA THR A 122 3.00 -6.37 20.58
C THR A 122 3.44 -4.91 20.47
N TRP A 123 4.52 -4.66 19.73
CA TRP A 123 5.03 -3.32 19.42
C TRP A 123 4.14 -2.53 18.44
N TRP A 124 3.28 -3.19 17.67
CA TRP A 124 2.37 -2.53 16.74
C TRP A 124 1.13 -2.05 17.49
N ASN A 125 0.96 -0.74 17.61
CA ASN A 125 -0.20 -0.13 18.26
C ASN A 125 -1.15 0.56 17.28
N GLY A 126 -0.90 0.40 15.99
CA GLY A 126 -1.61 1.07 14.92
C GLY A 126 -0.98 2.40 14.52
N GLN A 127 -1.37 2.89 13.36
CA GLN A 127 -0.93 4.15 12.78
C GLN A 127 -2.10 5.11 12.68
N LYS A 128 -1.91 6.35 13.15
CA LYS A 128 -2.87 7.43 12.92
C LYS A 128 -2.66 8.00 11.52
N VAL A 129 -3.72 8.08 10.73
CA VAL A 129 -3.73 8.63 9.38
C VAL A 129 -4.95 9.51 9.15
N LYS A 130 -4.83 10.45 8.22
CA LYS A 130 -5.94 11.30 7.76
C LYS A 130 -6.62 10.67 6.56
N SER A 131 -7.93 10.49 6.66
CA SER A 131 -8.77 10.03 5.55
C SER A 131 -8.86 11.07 4.42
N LEU A 132 -9.49 10.69 3.30
CA LEU A 132 -9.72 11.60 2.19
C LEU A 132 -10.54 12.85 2.59
N SER A 133 -11.50 12.69 3.51
CA SER A 133 -12.28 13.78 4.11
C SER A 133 -11.55 14.55 5.23
N GLY A 134 -10.31 14.18 5.55
CA GLY A 134 -9.51 14.83 6.59
C GLY A 134 -9.79 14.37 8.02
N LYS A 135 -10.50 13.25 8.21
CA LYS A 135 -10.75 12.68 9.55
C LYS A 135 -9.50 11.92 10.03
N ASP A 136 -9.15 12.09 11.30
CA ASP A 136 -8.09 11.30 11.93
C ASP A 136 -8.62 9.90 12.28
N ILE A 137 -7.97 8.86 11.74
CA ILE A 137 -8.37 7.46 11.91
C ILE A 137 -7.17 6.66 12.41
N MET A 138 -7.40 5.78 13.38
CA MET A 138 -6.39 4.88 13.89
C MET A 138 -6.51 3.51 13.21
N ILE A 139 -5.48 3.13 12.46
CA ILE A 139 -5.45 1.89 11.69
C ILE A 139 -4.60 0.86 12.40
N VAL A 140 -5.25 -0.19 12.92
CA VAL A 140 -4.59 -1.30 13.61
C VAL A 140 -4.53 -2.54 12.71
N THR A 141 -5.61 -2.84 11.99
CA THR A 141 -5.72 -4.02 11.13
C THR A 141 -6.01 -3.63 9.68
N LEU A 142 -5.81 -4.57 8.75
CA LEU A 142 -6.19 -4.37 7.35
C LEU A 142 -7.70 -4.16 7.19
N LEU A 143 -8.53 -4.84 7.99
CA LEU A 143 -9.97 -4.63 8.03
C LEU A 143 -10.31 -3.18 8.40
N ASN A 144 -9.66 -2.60 9.40
CA ASN A 144 -9.85 -1.20 9.75
C ASN A 144 -9.45 -0.26 8.62
N ALA A 145 -8.36 -0.57 7.91
CA ALA A 145 -7.94 0.21 6.75
C ALA A 145 -8.98 0.21 5.61
N LEU A 146 -9.65 -0.92 5.40
CA LEU A 146 -10.65 -1.06 4.33
C LEU A 146 -12.04 -0.58 4.73
N ASN A 147 -12.42 -0.65 6.00
CA ASN A 147 -13.75 -0.23 6.45
C ASN A 147 -13.78 1.24 6.89
N ASP A 148 -12.75 1.68 7.61
CA ASP A 148 -12.78 2.98 8.30
C ASP A 148 -12.05 4.05 7.48
N PHE A 149 -10.90 3.70 6.87
CA PHE A 149 -10.10 4.65 6.09
C PHE A 149 -10.54 4.82 4.64
N ALA A 150 -10.99 3.75 3.99
CA ALA A 150 -11.49 3.82 2.62
C ALA A 150 -12.83 4.55 2.56
N GLU A 151 -12.86 5.69 1.89
CA GLU A 151 -14.05 6.47 1.65
C GLU A 151 -14.53 6.30 0.21
N LEU A 152 -15.86 6.33 0.02
CA LEU A 152 -16.44 6.31 -1.31
C LEU A 152 -16.09 7.63 -2.03
N PRO A 153 -15.58 7.58 -3.28
CA PRO A 153 -15.32 8.79 -4.02
C PRO A 153 -16.64 9.48 -4.42
N PRO A 154 -16.61 10.80 -4.67
CA PRO A 154 -17.79 11.53 -5.16
C PRO A 154 -18.31 10.95 -6.48
N ARG A 155 -19.57 10.50 -6.49
CA ARG A 155 -20.25 10.01 -7.69
C ARG A 155 -20.86 11.19 -8.46
N LYS A 156 -20.50 11.35 -9.74
CA LYS A 156 -21.04 12.41 -10.63
C LYS A 156 -22.35 11.96 -11.30
N SER A 157 -23.46 11.95 -10.55
CA SER A 157 -24.76 11.46 -11.03
C SER A 157 -25.41 12.34 -12.12
N THR A 158 -25.08 13.63 -12.17
CA THR A 158 -25.62 14.59 -13.14
C THR A 158 -24.80 14.70 -14.43
N ALA A 159 -23.63 14.07 -14.48
CA ALA A 159 -22.80 14.06 -15.68
C ALA A 159 -23.35 13.08 -16.73
N ALA A 160 -23.01 13.29 -18.00
CA ALA A 160 -23.38 12.36 -19.06
C ALA A 160 -22.86 10.95 -18.76
N MET A 161 -23.71 9.94 -18.94
CA MET A 161 -23.36 8.55 -18.68
C MET A 161 -22.14 8.13 -19.52
N ARG A 162 -21.15 7.53 -18.85
CA ARG A 162 -19.97 6.90 -19.45
C ARG A 162 -19.76 5.56 -18.76
N VAL A 163 -19.84 4.48 -19.52
CA VAL A 163 -19.59 3.12 -19.02
C VAL A 163 -18.52 2.49 -19.90
N PRO A 164 -17.27 2.38 -19.44
CA PRO A 164 -16.25 1.63 -20.15
C PRO A 164 -16.60 0.14 -20.09
N ILE A 165 -16.75 -0.50 -21.26
CA ILE A 165 -16.99 -1.94 -21.36
C ILE A 165 -15.65 -2.66 -21.15
N SER A 166 -15.64 -3.69 -20.29
CA SER A 166 -14.46 -4.52 -19.99
C SER A 166 -14.79 -5.99 -20.26
N GLY A 167 -13.82 -6.76 -20.79
CA GLY A 167 -13.95 -8.22 -20.94
C GLY A 167 -14.44 -8.74 -22.30
N ILE A 168 -14.13 -8.03 -23.40
CA ILE A 168 -14.24 -8.58 -24.77
C ILE A 168 -12.91 -9.22 -25.15
#